data_AF-A0A7J0C3S2-F1
#
_entry.id   AF-A0A7J0C3S2-F1
#
_cell.length_a   1.000
_cell.length_b   1.000
_cell.length_c   1.000
_cell.angle_alpha   90.00
_cell.angle_beta   90.00
_cell.angle_gamma   90.00
#
_symmetry.space_group_name_H-M   'P 1'
#
loop_
_entity.id
_entity.type
_entity.pdbx_description
1 polymer ?
#
loop_
_entity_poly.entity_id
_entity_poly.type
_entity_poly.pdbx_seq_one_letter_code
_entity_poly.pdbx_strand_id
1 'polypeptide(L)'
;MQPRATAWTPYAPAPYGLFIDLGSDREGATVTTTEPTRWQEAPVELPIREERPAPRPVPGCPECARLGQLRKAAGMEHDSTTVADCNILLRMHGTGH
;
A
#
# COMPACT_ATOMS: atom_id res chain seq x y z
N MET A 1 11.98 21.35 26.37
CA MET A 1 12.25 20.22 25.46
C MET A 1 10.97 19.88 24.71
N GLN A 2 10.91 20.26 23.43
CA GLN A 2 9.94 19.78 22.45
C GLN A 2 10.75 19.29 21.24
N PRO A 3 10.39 18.18 20.57
CA PRO A 3 11.11 17.72 19.40
C PRO A 3 10.84 18.63 18.20
N ARG A 4 11.91 19.01 17.48
CA ARG A 4 11.83 19.77 16.23
C ARG A 4 11.09 18.92 15.19
N ALA A 5 9.99 19.44 14.66
CA ALA A 5 9.34 18.85 13.50
C ALA A 5 10.32 18.87 12.32
N THR A 6 10.72 17.69 11.85
CA THR A 6 11.45 17.54 10.59
C THR A 6 10.51 17.94 9.47
N ALA A 7 10.74 19.10 8.88
CA ALA A 7 10.02 19.55 7.71
C ALA A 7 10.24 18.54 6.58
N TRP A 8 9.16 17.91 6.13
CA TRP A 8 9.17 17.09 4.92
C TRP A 8 9.35 18.01 3.73
N THR A 9 10.57 18.06 3.17
CA THR A 9 10.81 18.73 1.89
C THR A 9 10.11 17.91 0.80
N PRO A 10 9.18 18.47 0.02
CA PRO A 10 8.59 17.74 -1.10
C PRO A 10 9.69 17.43 -2.12
N TYR A 11 9.76 16.16 -2.50
CA TYR A 11 10.63 15.65 -3.56
C TYR A 11 10.33 16.40 -4.86
N ALA A 12 11.25 17.27 -5.29
CA ALA A 12 11.20 17.87 -6.61
C ALA A 12 11.52 16.77 -7.64
N PRO A 13 10.62 16.45 -8.59
CA PRO A 13 10.93 15.47 -9.60
C PRO A 13 12.09 16.00 -10.45
N ALA A 14 13.23 15.30 -10.43
CA ALA A 14 14.29 15.52 -11.39
C ALA A 14 13.70 15.32 -12.80
N PRO A 15 13.96 16.22 -13.77
CA PRO A 15 13.46 16.05 -15.12
C PRO A 15 14.16 14.84 -15.73
N TYR A 16 13.41 13.74 -15.85
CA TYR A 16 13.87 12.55 -16.53
C TYR A 16 14.00 12.86 -18.03
N GLY A 17 15.20 12.65 -18.57
CA GLY A 17 15.38 12.02 -19.87
C GLY A 17 15.14 12.85 -21.12
N LEU A 18 16.20 13.57 -21.50
CA LEU A 18 16.62 13.85 -22.88
C LEU A 18 16.20 12.76 -23.89
N PHE A 19 15.35 13.10 -24.87
CA PHE A 19 15.23 12.39 -26.15
C PHE A 19 15.62 13.36 -27.27
N ILE A 20 16.55 12.93 -28.11
CA ILE A 20 17.30 13.74 -29.08
C ILE A 20 16.48 13.86 -30.38
N ASP A 21 16.41 15.07 -30.95
CA ASP A 21 16.66 15.21 -32.39
C ASP A 21 17.50 16.47 -32.65
N LEU A 22 18.65 16.25 -33.28
CA LEU A 22 19.59 17.27 -33.71
C LEU A 22 18.96 18.04 -34.88
N GLY A 23 18.23 19.10 -34.59
CA GLY A 23 17.75 20.09 -35.56
C GLY A 23 18.12 21.48 -35.09
N SER A 24 19.27 21.97 -35.56
CA SER A 24 19.74 23.32 -35.31
C SER A 24 18.90 24.32 -36.09
N ASP A 25 17.78 24.81 -35.54
CA ASP A 25 17.20 26.09 -35.93
C ASP A 25 16.61 26.78 -34.69
N ARG A 26 17.28 27.85 -34.26
CA ARG A 26 16.84 28.72 -33.17
C ARG A 26 15.82 29.71 -33.71
N GLU A 27 14.53 29.41 -33.57
CA GLU A 27 13.48 30.43 -33.62
C GLU A 27 12.56 30.29 -32.41
N GLY A 28 12.32 31.42 -31.74
CA GLY A 28 11.73 31.51 -30.43
C GLY A 28 10.31 30.96 -30.36
N ALA A 29 10.17 29.71 -29.91
CA ALA A 29 8.90 29.15 -29.53
C ALA A 29 8.55 29.65 -28.12
N THR A 30 7.53 30.50 -28.02
CA THR A 30 6.86 30.78 -26.74
C THR A 30 6.29 29.47 -26.21
N VAL A 31 6.79 29.01 -25.06
CA VAL A 31 6.28 27.81 -24.41
C VAL A 31 4.91 28.14 -23.83
N THR A 32 3.85 27.78 -24.56
CA THR A 32 2.50 27.77 -24.02
C THR A 32 2.39 26.57 -23.08
N THR A 33 2.54 26.79 -21.77
CA THR A 33 2.24 25.76 -20.77
C THR A 33 0.76 25.41 -20.86
N THR A 34 0.45 24.21 -21.34
CA THR A 34 -0.90 23.65 -21.24
C THR A 34 -1.07 23.06 -19.83
N GLU A 35 -2.12 23.47 -19.12
CA GLU A 35 -2.46 22.80 -17.86
C GLU A 35 -2.84 21.34 -18.15
N PRO A 36 -2.29 20.37 -17.40
CA PRO A 36 -2.63 18.97 -17.60
C PRO A 36 -4.10 18.76 -17.23
N THR A 37 -4.87 18.18 -18.15
CA THR A 37 -6.26 17.80 -17.91
C THR A 37 -6.36 16.90 -16.68
N ARG A 38 -7.06 17.36 -15.66
CA ARG A 38 -7.29 16.61 -14.42
C ARG A 38 -8.56 15.75 -14.58
N TRP A 39 -8.38 14.44 -14.54
CA TRP A 39 -9.47 13.45 -14.66
C TRP A 39 -10.15 13.09 -13.34
N GLN A 40 -9.78 13.71 -12.22
CA GLN A 40 -10.26 13.29 -10.91
C GLN A 40 -11.60 13.92 -10.57
N GLU A 41 -12.59 13.06 -10.27
CA GLU A 41 -13.89 13.45 -9.74
C GLU A 41 -13.81 13.81 -8.25
N ALA A 42 -14.89 14.39 -7.72
CA ALA A 42 -15.00 14.68 -6.28
C ALA A 42 -14.90 13.37 -5.46
N PRO A 43 -14.25 13.39 -4.28
CA PRO A 43 -14.19 12.20 -3.42
C PRO A 43 -15.59 11.69 -3.07
N VAL A 44 -15.79 10.38 -3.18
CA VAL A 44 -17.02 9.71 -2.74
C VAL A 44 -16.85 9.23 -1.31
N GLU A 45 -17.87 9.44 -0.47
CA GLU A 45 -17.91 8.90 0.89
C GLU A 45 -18.19 7.39 0.85
N LEU A 46 -17.23 6.60 1.31
CA LEU A 46 -17.36 5.14 1.39
C LEU A 46 -17.82 4.73 2.80
N PRO A 47 -18.69 3.73 2.93
CA PRO A 47 -19.05 3.19 4.23
C PRO A 47 -17.81 2.63 4.93
N ILE A 48 -17.68 2.93 6.22
CA ILE A 48 -16.58 2.40 7.03
C ILE A 48 -16.70 0.88 7.10
N ARG A 49 -15.66 0.18 6.67
CA ARG A 49 -15.58 -1.27 6.82
C ARG A 49 -15.22 -1.59 8.26
N GLU A 50 -16.13 -2.22 8.99
CA GLU A 50 -15.83 -2.73 10.33
C GLU A 50 -14.69 -3.76 10.28
N GLU A 51 -13.74 -3.64 11.20
CA GLU A 51 -12.62 -4.56 11.34
C GLU A 51 -13.18 -5.96 11.66
N ARG A 52 -13.01 -6.91 10.73
CA ARG A 52 -13.45 -8.28 10.96
C ARG A 52 -12.52 -8.94 11.98
N PRO A 53 -13.04 -9.58 13.05
CA PRO A 53 -12.19 -10.25 14.02
C PRO A 53 -11.35 -11.37 13.39
N ALA A 54 -10.17 -11.58 13.96
CA ALA A 54 -9.27 -12.63 13.53
C ALA A 54 -9.91 -14.03 13.75
N PRO A 55 -9.79 -14.96 12.79
CA PRO A 55 -10.35 -16.30 12.93
C PRO A 55 -9.68 -17.07 14.08
N ARG A 56 -10.47 -17.87 14.81
CA ARG A 56 -9.99 -18.74 15.88
C ARG A 56 -9.61 -20.11 15.31
N PRO A 57 -8.46 -20.69 15.69
CA PRO A 57 -8.14 -22.08 15.40
C PRO A 57 -9.19 -23.04 15.97
N VAL A 58 -9.55 -24.08 15.22
CA VAL A 58 -10.45 -25.15 15.71
C VAL A 58 -9.66 -26.04 16.69
N PRO A 59 -10.16 -26.28 17.92
CA PRO A 59 -9.51 -27.16 18.89
C PRO A 59 -9.35 -28.58 18.34
N GLY A 60 -8.19 -29.20 18.57
CA GLY A 60 -7.91 -30.57 18.15
C GLY A 60 -7.48 -30.73 16.69
N CYS A 61 -7.56 -29.69 15.86
CA CYS A 61 -6.98 -29.70 14.52
C CYS A 61 -5.49 -29.29 14.58
N PRO A 62 -4.55 -30.16 14.14
CA PRO A 62 -3.12 -29.86 14.18
C PRO A 62 -2.73 -28.71 13.24
N GLU A 63 -3.37 -28.61 12.07
CA GLU A 63 -3.05 -27.55 11.10
C GLU A 63 -3.56 -26.18 11.57
N CYS A 64 -4.78 -26.12 12.12
CA CYS A 64 -5.29 -24.91 12.77
C CYS A 64 -4.35 -24.44 13.89
N ALA A 65 -3.86 -25.37 14.72
CA ALA A 65 -2.94 -25.04 15.81
C ALA A 65 -1.61 -24.49 15.28
N ARG A 66 -1.04 -25.11 14.24
CA ARG A 66 0.19 -24.66 13.57
C ARG A 66 0.05 -23.24 13.02
N LEU A 67 -1.03 -22.97 12.29
CA LEU A 67 -1.34 -21.64 11.75
C LEU A 67 -1.54 -20.60 12.85
N GLY A 68 -2.18 -20.97 13.97
CA GLY A 68 -2.35 -20.11 15.13
C GLY A 68 -1.02 -19.71 15.78
N GLN A 69 -0.08 -20.65 15.90
CA GLN A 69 1.26 -20.39 16.42
C GLN A 69 2.09 -19.53 15.47
N LEU A 70 2.08 -19.83 14.17
CA LEU A 70 2.77 -19.03 13.15
C LEU A 70 2.27 -17.58 13.13
N ARG A 71 0.95 -17.38 13.16
CA ARG A 71 0.36 -16.04 13.23
C ARG A 71 0.80 -15.28 14.48
N LYS A 72 0.91 -15.96 15.63
CA LYS A 72 1.36 -15.34 16.87
C LYS A 72 2.83 -14.89 16.74
N ALA A 73 3.70 -15.72 16.20
CA ALA A 73 5.10 -15.37 15.96
C ALA A 73 5.24 -14.18 15.00
N ALA A 74 4.54 -14.23 13.86
CA ALA A 74 4.51 -13.12 12.89
C ALA A 74 4.02 -11.81 13.50
N GLY A 75 3.02 -11.86 14.40
CA GLY A 75 2.56 -10.69 15.15
C GLY A 75 3.61 -10.09 16.08
N MET A 76 4.50 -10.92 16.65
CA MET A 76 5.63 -10.46 17.47
C MET A 76 6.75 -9.84 16.61
N GLU A 77 6.89 -10.29 15.36
CA GLU A 77 7.88 -9.80 14.40
C GLU A 77 7.36 -8.61 13.56
N HIS A 78 6.10 -8.22 13.74
CA HIS A 78 5.40 -7.21 12.93
C HIS A 78 5.33 -7.54 11.43
N ASP A 79 5.37 -8.83 11.07
CA ASP A 79 5.14 -9.29 9.70
C ASP A 79 3.63 -9.38 9.40
N SER A 80 3.08 -8.26 8.92
CA SER A 80 1.66 -8.14 8.61
C SER A 80 1.21 -9.03 7.45
N THR A 81 2.11 -9.36 6.51
CA THR A 81 1.82 -10.23 5.37
C THR A 81 1.52 -11.64 5.86
N THR A 82 2.42 -12.20 6.68
CA THR A 82 2.24 -13.55 7.24
C THR A 82 1.01 -13.63 8.15
N VAL A 83 0.72 -12.57 8.92
CA VAL A 83 -0.51 -12.49 9.72
C VAL A 83 -1.76 -12.56 8.85
N ALA A 84 -1.79 -11.82 7.73
CA ALA A 84 -2.90 -11.81 6.80
C ALA A 84 -3.09 -13.18 6.13
N ASP A 85 -2.01 -13.81 5.69
CA ASP A 85 -2.03 -15.14 5.06
C ASP A 85 -2.57 -16.20 6.02
N CYS A 86 -2.08 -16.22 7.27
CA CYS A 86 -2.60 -17.13 8.29
C CYS A 86 -4.10 -16.92 8.56
N ASN A 87 -4.58 -15.67 8.53
CA ASN A 87 -6.01 -15.37 8.68
C ASN A 87 -6.85 -15.88 7.50
N ILE A 88 -6.32 -15.83 6.27
CA ILE A 88 -6.99 -16.38 5.09
C ILE A 88 -7.03 -17.92 5.19
N LEU A 89 -5.90 -18.55 5.46
CA LEU A 89 -5.78 -20.01 5.57
C LEU A 89 -6.69 -20.60 6.66
N LEU A 90 -6.75 -19.97 7.84
CA LEU A 90 -7.66 -20.40 8.91
C LEU A 90 -9.14 -20.32 8.50
N ARG A 91 -9.54 -19.33 7.69
CA ARG A 91 -10.92 -19.21 7.20
C ARG A 91 -11.25 -20.27 6.16
N MET A 92 -10.32 -20.52 5.25
CA MET A 92 -10.48 -21.52 4.19
C MET A 92 -10.47 -22.95 4.74
N HIS A 93 -9.63 -23.21 5.75
CA HIS A 93 -9.55 -24.52 6.37
C HIS A 93 -10.75 -24.79 7.30
N GLY A 94 -11.25 -23.74 7.98
CA GLY A 94 -12.38 -23.84 8.89
C GLY A 94 -13.70 -24.30 8.25
N THR A 95 -13.87 -24.21 6.93
CA THR A 95 -15.06 -24.73 6.23
C THR A 95 -15.01 -26.23 5.95
N GLY A 96 -13.87 -26.89 6.16
CA GLY A 96 -13.63 -28.31 5.87
C GLY A 96 -13.44 -29.20 7.10
N HIS A 97 -13.89 -28.75 8.27
CA HIS A 97 -13.93 -29.50 9.52
C HIS A 97 -15.36 -29.92 9.85
#